data_AF-A0A1H8V692-F1
#
_entry.id   AF-A0A1H8V692-F1
#
_cell.length_a   1.000
_cell.length_b   1.000
_cell.length_c   1.000
_cell.angle_alpha   90.00
_cell.angle_beta   90.00
_cell.angle_gamma   90.00
#
_symmetry.space_group_name_H-M   'P 1'
#
loop_
_entity.id
_entity.type
_entity.pdbx_description
1 polymer ?
#
loop_
_entity_poly.entity_id
_entity_poly.type
_entity_poly.pdbx_seq_one_letter_code
_entity_poly.pdbx_strand_id
1 'polypeptide(L)'
;MRRLTTLFPSEFLEEHAEELGVVEREGKLQIPVLLWALVFGFAAGESRTLAGFRRCYNSTADETISPGGFYHRLTPTLAEYLRDLVEHGLDEVAVPDTVDADIDRFRDVMIADGTVLRLHEFLSDEFQARHEEQAGAKLHLLHNATDEMIERIDVTDEKTHDSTLFKTGSWLQGRLVLFDRAYFKYRRFALIDENDGYFVSRLKENANPVITVELREWRGRAIPLEGKQIHDVVDDLSRQYIDVEVEAEFKRGQYEGTRSLDTKRFRVVGVRDEDADDYHLYITNLPRDEFFPEDLATLYRCRWEVETLFRELKTQYELDEFDTSDPDVVKILLYAALLSLLVSRELLDLVTEQADDEIVFPPERWAATFRSHAQLILHELGEYLGYSPPPLLERLIEDAQKIHQQRPILQETLATATQPRCES
;
A
#
# COMPACT_ATOMS: atom_id res chain seq x y z
N MET A 1 10.80 -6.97 21.74
CA MET A 1 10.20 -5.88 22.54
C MET A 1 10.97 -4.58 22.41
N ARG A 2 12.27 -4.53 22.75
CA ARG A 2 13.07 -3.28 22.63
C ARG A 2 12.98 -2.60 21.25
N ARG A 3 13.16 -3.35 20.15
CA ARG A 3 13.00 -2.86 18.77
C ARG A 3 11.66 -2.14 18.55
N LEU A 4 10.56 -2.79 18.91
CA LEU A 4 9.20 -2.20 18.83
C LEU A 4 9.05 -0.91 19.64
N THR A 5 9.58 -0.88 20.86
CA THR A 5 9.53 0.32 21.73
C THR A 5 10.55 1.40 21.33
N THR A 6 11.46 1.10 20.41
CA THR A 6 12.35 2.08 19.78
C THR A 6 11.69 2.65 18.53
N LEU A 7 11.02 1.82 17.73
CA LEU A 7 10.22 2.26 16.59
C LEU A 7 9.08 3.19 17.03
N PHE A 8 8.35 2.81 18.09
CA PHE A 8 7.27 3.61 18.67
C PHE A 8 7.46 3.73 20.20
N PRO A 9 8.26 4.70 20.67
CA PRO A 9 8.45 4.95 22.11
C PRO A 9 7.16 5.46 22.77
N SER A 10 6.84 4.95 23.96
CA SER A 10 5.60 5.34 24.67
C SER A 10 5.46 6.84 24.91
N GLU A 11 6.56 7.53 25.24
CA GLU A 11 6.58 8.98 25.45
C GLU A 11 6.19 9.73 24.17
N PHE A 12 6.79 9.37 23.02
CA PHE A 12 6.42 9.92 21.72
C PHE A 12 4.95 9.67 21.38
N LEU A 13 4.45 8.45 21.64
CA LEU A 13 3.06 8.10 21.37
C LEU A 13 2.08 8.95 22.19
N GLU A 14 2.38 9.18 23.46
CA GLU A 14 1.54 9.97 24.38
C GLU A 14 1.60 11.46 24.04
N GLU A 15 2.80 12.03 23.88
CA GLU A 15 2.99 13.45 23.54
C GLU A 15 2.29 13.80 22.23
N HIS A 16 2.49 13.00 21.17
CA HIS A 16 1.86 13.26 19.87
C HIS A 16 0.33 13.12 19.92
N ALA A 17 -0.20 12.20 20.72
CA ALA A 17 -1.64 12.05 20.92
C ALA A 17 -2.25 13.24 21.68
N GLU A 18 -1.52 13.81 22.65
CA GLU A 18 -1.93 15.02 23.36
C GLU A 18 -1.90 16.25 22.43
N GLU A 19 -0.85 16.40 21.62
CA GLU A 19 -0.71 17.50 20.65
C GLU A 19 -1.85 17.55 19.63
N LEU A 20 -2.25 16.39 19.11
CA LEU A 20 -3.39 16.29 18.17
C LEU A 20 -4.76 16.32 18.87
N GLY A 21 -4.81 16.17 20.19
CA GLY A 21 -6.05 16.15 20.96
C GLY A 21 -6.83 14.83 20.87
N VAL A 22 -6.15 13.69 20.64
CA VAL A 22 -6.75 12.34 20.69
C VAL A 22 -7.27 12.03 22.10
N VAL A 23 -6.61 12.59 23.12
CA VAL A 23 -6.98 12.46 24.53
C VAL A 23 -7.34 13.83 25.11
N GLU A 24 -8.62 14.07 25.35
CA GLU A 24 -9.07 15.26 26.10
C GLU A 24 -9.13 14.94 27.62
N ARG A 25 -8.12 15.40 28.39
CA ARG A 25 -7.91 15.23 29.85
C ARG A 25 -7.50 13.81 30.29
N GLU A 26 -6.90 13.72 31.50
CA GLU A 26 -6.55 12.50 32.26
C GLU A 26 -7.63 11.41 32.16
N GLY A 27 -7.60 10.66 31.06
CA GLY A 27 -8.58 9.67 30.70
C GLY A 27 -7.99 8.29 30.84
N LYS A 28 -8.83 7.30 31.11
CA LYS A 28 -8.47 5.87 31.23
C LYS A 28 -7.91 5.23 29.95
N LEU A 29 -7.69 6.01 28.89
CA LEU A 29 -7.24 5.49 27.60
C LEU A 29 -5.72 5.52 27.57
N GLN A 30 -5.12 4.35 27.59
CA GLN A 30 -3.67 4.18 27.51
C GLN A 30 -3.27 4.12 26.03
N ILE A 31 -2.76 5.23 25.49
CA ILE A 31 -2.50 5.39 24.05
C ILE A 31 -1.52 4.34 23.51
N PRO A 32 -0.39 4.03 24.16
CA PRO A 32 0.50 2.97 23.68
C PRO A 32 -0.23 1.62 23.59
N VAL A 33 -1.08 1.30 24.58
CA VAL A 33 -1.86 0.05 24.57
C VAL A 33 -2.87 0.04 23.43
N LEU A 34 -3.53 1.18 23.15
CA LEU A 34 -4.46 1.30 22.02
C LEU A 34 -3.75 1.04 20.70
N LEU A 35 -2.59 1.66 20.47
CA LEU A 35 -1.80 1.44 19.25
C LEU A 35 -1.46 -0.04 19.09
N TRP A 36 -0.86 -0.66 20.10
CA TRP A 36 -0.45 -2.07 20.01
C TRP A 36 -1.64 -3.02 19.90
N ALA A 37 -2.76 -2.72 20.54
CA ALA A 37 -3.99 -3.48 20.38
C ALA A 37 -4.56 -3.38 18.96
N LEU A 38 -4.47 -2.22 18.31
CA LEU A 38 -4.83 -2.05 16.91
C LEU A 38 -3.87 -2.85 16.02
N VAL A 39 -2.56 -2.65 16.15
CA VAL A 39 -1.53 -3.34 15.34
C VAL A 39 -1.64 -4.87 15.45
N PHE A 40 -1.54 -5.41 16.67
CA PHE A 40 -1.52 -6.86 16.84
C PHE A 40 -2.91 -7.50 16.77
N GLY A 41 -3.96 -6.76 17.12
CA GLY A 41 -5.35 -7.18 16.88
C GLY A 41 -5.64 -7.28 15.38
N PHE A 42 -5.05 -6.39 14.57
CA PHE A 42 -5.22 -6.37 13.13
C PHE A 42 -4.40 -7.50 12.51
N ALA A 43 -3.17 -7.74 12.96
CA ALA A 43 -2.38 -8.90 12.51
C ALA A 43 -3.10 -10.24 12.80
N ALA A 44 -3.69 -10.41 13.98
CA ALA A 44 -4.25 -11.69 14.44
C ALA A 44 -5.45 -12.23 13.62
N GLY A 45 -6.06 -11.46 12.72
CA GLY A 45 -7.17 -11.92 11.86
C GLY A 45 -8.50 -12.10 12.61
N GLU A 46 -8.56 -13.03 13.56
CA GLU A 46 -9.75 -13.34 14.37
C GLU A 46 -10.23 -12.15 15.22
N SER A 47 -9.36 -11.15 15.44
CA SER A 47 -9.64 -9.95 16.22
C SER A 47 -9.85 -8.68 15.39
N ARG A 48 -9.99 -8.76 14.06
CA ARG A 48 -10.16 -7.61 13.14
C ARG A 48 -11.51 -6.88 13.24
N THR A 49 -12.35 -7.27 14.19
CA THR A 49 -13.59 -6.55 14.47
C THR A 49 -13.32 -5.45 15.48
N LEU A 50 -14.12 -4.38 15.47
CA LEU A 50 -14.06 -3.33 16.50
C LEU A 50 -14.17 -3.90 17.93
N ALA A 51 -14.97 -4.97 18.10
CA ALA A 51 -15.04 -5.71 19.35
C ALA A 51 -13.74 -6.49 19.65
N GLY A 52 -13.08 -7.05 18.65
CA GLY A 52 -11.80 -7.73 18.77
C GLY A 52 -10.66 -6.78 19.17
N PHE A 53 -10.55 -5.61 18.54
CA PHE A 53 -9.60 -4.58 18.94
C PHE A 53 -9.80 -4.14 20.39
N ARG A 54 -11.05 -3.91 20.80
CA ARG A 54 -11.36 -3.62 22.20
C ARG A 54 -10.94 -4.74 23.15
N ARG A 55 -11.16 -6.01 22.79
CA ARG A 55 -10.71 -7.15 23.60
C ARG A 55 -9.19 -7.21 23.69
N CYS A 56 -8.46 -6.94 22.61
CA CYS A 56 -7.00 -6.86 22.59
C CYS A 56 -6.48 -5.71 23.47
N TYR A 57 -7.19 -4.58 23.48
CA TYR A 57 -6.90 -3.47 24.39
C TYR A 57 -7.11 -3.91 25.84
N ASN A 58 -8.30 -4.42 26.18
CA ASN A 58 -8.65 -4.87 27.52
C ASN A 58 -7.78 -6.02 28.04
N SER A 59 -7.16 -6.81 27.15
CA SER A 59 -6.26 -7.89 27.55
C SER A 59 -4.87 -7.42 27.96
N THR A 60 -4.56 -6.16 27.72
CA THR A 60 -3.21 -5.60 27.88
C THR A 60 -3.23 -4.37 28.79
N ALA A 61 -4.28 -3.54 28.71
CA ALA A 61 -4.44 -2.30 29.47
C ALA A 61 -4.67 -2.56 30.96
N ASP A 62 -4.17 -1.66 31.81
CA ASP A 62 -4.42 -1.66 33.27
C ASP A 62 -5.91 -1.46 33.57
N GLU A 63 -6.60 -0.67 32.74
CA GLU A 63 -8.02 -0.39 32.87
C GLU A 63 -8.80 -0.81 31.62
N THR A 64 -9.90 -1.54 31.82
CA THR A 64 -10.77 -1.94 30.72
C THR A 64 -11.62 -0.76 30.22
N ILE A 65 -11.90 -0.78 28.93
CA ILE A 65 -12.83 0.13 28.28
C ILE A 65 -14.10 -0.60 27.88
N SER A 66 -15.23 0.05 28.11
CA SER A 66 -16.55 -0.45 27.69
C SER A 66 -16.68 -0.39 26.16
N PRO A 67 -17.61 -1.18 25.55
CA PRO A 67 -17.91 -1.05 24.13
C PRO A 67 -18.14 0.40 23.73
N GLY A 68 -19.13 1.08 24.31
CA GLY A 68 -19.46 2.47 23.95
C GLY A 68 -18.28 3.41 24.12
N GLY A 69 -17.49 3.24 25.20
CA GLY A 69 -16.28 4.03 25.42
C GLY A 69 -15.26 3.88 24.29
N PHE A 70 -15.04 2.65 23.80
CA PHE A 70 -14.13 2.38 22.69
C PHE A 70 -14.63 2.97 21.37
N TYR A 71 -15.90 2.76 21.03
CA TYR A 71 -16.48 3.30 19.79
C TYR A 71 -16.44 4.84 19.75
N HIS A 72 -16.63 5.52 20.89
CA HIS A 72 -16.51 6.98 20.97
C HIS A 72 -15.09 7.52 20.70
N ARG A 73 -14.05 6.67 20.74
CA ARG A 73 -12.66 7.04 20.45
C ARG A 73 -12.26 6.85 19.00
N LEU A 74 -13.13 6.23 18.18
CA LEU A 74 -12.91 6.09 16.74
C LEU A 74 -13.28 7.41 16.06
N THR A 75 -12.37 8.38 16.11
CA THR A 75 -12.59 9.76 15.66
C THR A 75 -11.70 10.11 14.46
N PRO A 76 -12.04 11.16 13.69
CA PRO A 76 -11.14 11.71 12.67
C PRO A 76 -9.74 12.02 13.21
N THR A 77 -9.65 12.54 14.44
CA THR A 77 -8.39 12.85 15.11
C THR A 77 -7.54 11.60 15.38
N LEU A 78 -8.17 10.48 15.77
CA LEU A 78 -7.45 9.20 15.90
C LEU A 78 -6.96 8.71 14.53
N ALA A 79 -7.75 8.88 13.47
CA ALA A 79 -7.32 8.53 12.12
C ALA A 79 -6.11 9.35 11.66
N GLU A 80 -6.09 10.66 11.95
CA GLU A 80 -4.96 11.56 11.70
C GLU A 80 -3.73 11.14 12.51
N TYR A 81 -3.88 10.87 13.81
CA TYR A 81 -2.79 10.36 14.64
C TYR A 81 -2.18 9.07 14.09
N LEU A 82 -3.00 8.10 13.69
CA LEU A 82 -2.49 6.85 13.12
C LEU A 82 -1.82 7.05 11.76
N ARG A 83 -2.28 8.01 10.94
CA ARG A 83 -1.61 8.40 9.69
C ARG A 83 -0.21 8.93 9.98
N ASP A 84 -0.08 9.84 10.92
CA ASP A 84 1.19 10.47 11.27
C ASP A 84 2.18 9.42 11.85
N LEU A 85 1.68 8.42 12.60
CA LEU A 85 2.48 7.26 13.02
C LEU A 85 2.91 6.35 11.85
N VAL A 86 2.06 6.17 10.83
CA VAL A 86 2.45 5.46 9.61
C VAL A 86 3.59 6.22 8.95
N GLU A 87 3.43 7.53 8.72
CA GLU A 87 4.47 8.38 8.12
C GLU A 87 5.80 8.28 8.87
N HIS A 88 5.77 8.37 10.21
CA HIS A 88 6.96 8.16 11.05
C HIS A 88 7.58 6.77 10.85
N GLY A 89 6.76 5.71 10.83
CA GLY A 89 7.28 4.36 10.66
C GLY A 89 7.83 4.06 9.26
N LEU A 90 7.33 4.75 8.23
CA LEU A 90 7.87 4.62 6.85
C LEU A 90 9.29 5.18 6.73
N ASP A 91 9.63 6.21 7.52
CA ASP A 91 10.97 6.80 7.54
C ASP A 91 12.01 5.92 8.27
N GLU A 92 11.56 4.96 9.09
CA GLU A 92 12.42 4.16 9.97
C GLU A 92 12.53 2.68 9.55
N VAL A 93 11.57 2.16 8.78
CA VAL A 93 11.45 0.72 8.52
C VAL A 93 11.64 0.41 7.04
N ALA A 94 12.68 -0.36 6.75
CA ALA A 94 12.79 -1.05 5.48
C ALA A 94 11.66 -2.10 5.35
N VAL A 95 11.11 -2.19 4.16
CA VAL A 95 10.14 -3.18 3.69
C VAL A 95 10.84 -4.09 2.66
N PRO A 96 11.73 -5.01 3.10
CA PRO A 96 12.50 -5.86 2.20
C PRO A 96 11.66 -6.64 1.20
N ASP A 97 12.17 -6.71 -0.04
CA ASP A 97 11.60 -7.49 -1.13
C ASP A 97 12.72 -8.19 -1.94
N THR A 98 12.42 -9.34 -2.54
CA THR A 98 13.44 -10.34 -2.92
C THR A 98 14.17 -10.10 -4.26
N VAL A 99 14.38 -8.86 -4.72
CA VAL A 99 14.88 -8.64 -6.10
C VAL A 99 16.33 -8.14 -6.13
N ASP A 100 17.19 -9.01 -6.64
CA ASP A 100 18.61 -8.75 -6.92
C ASP A 100 18.74 -8.21 -8.36
N ALA A 101 18.42 -6.93 -8.56
CA ALA A 101 18.68 -6.22 -9.82
C ALA A 101 19.88 -5.28 -9.64
N ASP A 102 20.69 -5.08 -10.68
CA ASP A 102 21.78 -4.08 -10.74
C ASP A 102 21.20 -2.65 -10.67
N ILE A 103 20.68 -2.26 -9.51
CA ILE A 103 20.01 -0.98 -9.21
C ILE A 103 21.01 0.12 -8.83
N ASP A 104 22.28 -0.25 -8.55
CA ASP A 104 23.39 0.64 -8.17
C ASP A 104 23.75 1.71 -9.23
N ARG A 105 23.14 1.64 -10.41
CA ARG A 105 23.37 2.57 -11.53
C ARG A 105 22.52 3.84 -11.43
N PHE A 106 21.54 3.87 -10.55
CA PHE A 106 20.70 5.04 -10.27
C PHE A 106 20.94 5.51 -8.83
N ARG A 107 20.58 6.76 -8.53
CA ARG A 107 20.55 7.18 -7.13
C ARG A 107 19.55 6.34 -6.34
N ASP A 108 18.36 6.17 -6.91
CA ASP A 108 17.27 5.38 -6.34
C ASP A 108 16.40 4.82 -7.49
N VAL A 109 15.77 3.66 -7.27
CA VAL A 109 14.75 3.08 -8.15
C VAL A 109 13.38 3.21 -7.48
N MET A 110 12.52 4.00 -8.10
CA MET A 110 11.20 4.35 -7.58
C MET A 110 10.11 3.60 -8.33
N ILE A 111 9.19 2.96 -7.60
CA ILE A 111 8.02 2.28 -8.16
C ILE A 111 6.77 3.02 -7.69
N ALA A 112 5.99 3.52 -8.64
CA ALA A 112 4.69 4.14 -8.35
C ALA A 112 3.57 3.20 -8.80
N ASP A 113 2.74 2.77 -7.86
CA ASP A 113 1.60 1.91 -8.16
C ASP A 113 0.43 2.17 -7.20
N GLY A 114 -0.75 1.68 -7.56
CA GLY A 114 -1.95 1.87 -6.78
C GLY A 114 -2.85 0.64 -6.77
N THR A 115 -3.54 0.42 -5.66
CA THR A 115 -4.48 -0.68 -5.51
C THR A 115 -5.84 -0.19 -5.04
N VAL A 116 -6.90 -0.78 -5.58
CA VAL A 116 -8.28 -0.46 -5.18
C VAL A 116 -8.65 -1.28 -3.95
N LEU A 117 -9.25 -0.61 -2.97
CA LEU A 117 -9.83 -1.17 -1.76
C LEU A 117 -11.36 -1.05 -1.87
N ARG A 118 -12.06 -2.18 -1.72
CA ARG A 118 -13.53 -2.20 -1.82
C ARG A 118 -14.14 -1.84 -0.46
N LEU A 119 -15.12 -0.96 -0.49
CA LEU A 119 -15.78 -0.43 0.71
C LEU A 119 -17.27 -0.72 0.68
N HIS A 120 -17.92 -0.60 1.84
CA HIS A 120 -19.36 -0.72 1.96
C HIS A 120 -20.08 0.34 1.10
N GLU A 121 -21.13 -0.04 0.36
CA GLU A 121 -21.83 0.81 -0.61
C GLU A 121 -22.31 2.17 -0.07
N PHE A 122 -22.65 2.24 1.22
CA PHE A 122 -23.07 3.46 1.92
C PHE A 122 -21.97 4.53 2.01
N LEU A 123 -20.72 4.19 1.70
CA LEU A 123 -19.60 5.11 1.63
C LEU A 123 -19.42 5.74 0.25
N SER A 124 -20.31 5.47 -0.72
CA SER A 124 -20.18 5.94 -2.11
C SER A 124 -20.18 7.46 -2.29
N ASP A 125 -20.75 8.21 -1.35
CA ASP A 125 -20.70 9.68 -1.34
C ASP A 125 -19.29 10.22 -1.05
N GLU A 126 -18.54 9.58 -0.15
CA GLU A 126 -17.18 9.98 0.23
C GLU A 126 -16.11 9.26 -0.61
N PHE A 127 -16.33 7.98 -0.93
CA PHE A 127 -15.40 7.11 -1.65
C PHE A 127 -16.04 6.60 -2.94
N GLN A 128 -16.05 7.47 -3.96
CA GLN A 128 -16.68 7.16 -5.24
C GLN A 128 -15.97 6.02 -5.98
N ALA A 129 -16.72 4.95 -6.25
CA ALA A 129 -16.28 3.87 -7.12
C ALA A 129 -16.51 4.17 -8.60
N ARG A 130 -15.91 3.38 -9.51
CA ARG A 130 -16.21 3.47 -10.94
C ARG A 130 -17.64 3.05 -11.29
N HIS A 131 -18.27 2.23 -10.46
CA HIS A 131 -19.66 1.78 -10.59
C HIS A 131 -20.55 2.47 -9.55
N GLU A 132 -21.75 2.88 -9.94
CA GLU A 132 -22.64 3.72 -9.11
C GLU A 132 -23.14 3.02 -7.83
N GLU A 133 -23.19 1.68 -7.81
CA GLU A 133 -23.63 0.87 -6.66
C GLU A 133 -22.45 0.37 -5.80
N GLN A 134 -21.28 0.98 -5.93
CA GLN A 134 -20.07 0.58 -5.22
C GLN A 134 -19.44 1.78 -4.51
N ALA A 135 -18.74 1.50 -3.41
CA ALA A 135 -17.79 2.42 -2.81
C ALA A 135 -16.38 1.83 -2.95
N GLY A 136 -15.41 2.71 -3.19
CA GLY A 136 -14.04 2.29 -3.45
C GLY A 136 -13.04 3.38 -3.09
N ALA A 137 -12.06 3.01 -2.28
CA ALA A 137 -10.86 3.80 -2.08
C ALA A 137 -9.74 3.25 -2.95
N LYS A 138 -8.71 4.06 -3.16
CA LYS A 138 -7.48 3.67 -3.82
C LYS A 138 -6.30 4.09 -2.97
N LEU A 139 -5.48 3.12 -2.63
CA LEU A 139 -4.21 3.29 -1.95
C LEU A 139 -3.12 3.42 -3.01
N HIS A 140 -2.38 4.53 -3.01
CA HIS A 140 -1.24 4.78 -3.89
C HIS A 140 0.04 4.68 -3.07
N LEU A 141 1.04 3.98 -3.60
CA LEU A 141 2.35 3.81 -2.99
C LEU A 141 3.43 4.36 -3.92
N LEU A 142 4.42 5.01 -3.32
CA LEU A 142 5.72 5.28 -3.93
C LEU A 142 6.78 4.49 -3.15
N HIS A 143 7.24 3.39 -3.73
CA HIS A 143 8.25 2.52 -3.14
C HIS A 143 9.65 2.87 -3.69
N ASN A 144 10.65 2.98 -2.83
CA ASN A 144 12.06 3.01 -3.20
C ASN A 144 12.61 1.58 -3.09
N ALA A 145 12.78 0.93 -4.23
CA ALA A 145 13.31 -0.43 -4.32
C ALA A 145 14.82 -0.50 -4.01
N THR A 146 15.53 0.63 -4.01
CA THR A 146 16.97 0.66 -3.68
C THR A 146 17.21 0.57 -2.19
N ASP A 147 16.49 1.36 -1.41
CA ASP A 147 16.58 1.33 0.05
C ASP A 147 15.52 0.42 0.70
N GLU A 148 14.71 -0.25 -0.13
CA GLU A 148 13.56 -1.06 0.27
C GLU A 148 12.55 -0.29 1.15
N MET A 149 12.41 1.02 0.99
CA MET A 149 11.55 1.87 1.83
C MET A 149 10.31 2.36 1.08
N ILE A 150 9.20 2.57 1.79
CA ILE A 150 8.03 3.24 1.21
C ILE A 150 8.16 4.75 1.43
N GLU A 151 8.44 5.51 0.38
CA GLU A 151 8.59 6.98 0.49
C GLU A 151 7.27 7.74 0.62
N ARG A 152 6.16 7.17 0.13
CA ARG A 152 4.86 7.84 0.22
C ARG A 152 3.69 6.87 0.16
N ILE A 153 2.67 7.18 0.95
CA ILE A 153 1.36 6.57 0.90
C ILE A 153 0.31 7.67 0.75
N ASP A 154 -0.58 7.53 -0.23
CA ASP A 154 -1.73 8.42 -0.42
C ASP A 154 -3.02 7.62 -0.58
N VAL A 155 -4.15 8.16 -0.12
CA VAL A 155 -5.47 7.55 -0.26
C VAL A 155 -6.42 8.49 -0.99
N THR A 156 -7.09 7.98 -2.02
CA THR A 156 -8.13 8.72 -2.77
C THR A 156 -9.38 7.88 -2.96
N ASP A 157 -10.41 8.46 -3.55
CA ASP A 157 -11.48 7.69 -4.18
C ASP A 157 -10.95 6.85 -5.36
N GLU A 158 -11.66 5.79 -5.73
CA GLU A 158 -11.29 4.89 -6.84
C GLU A 158 -11.33 5.59 -8.21
N LYS A 159 -12.24 6.56 -8.41
CA LYS A 159 -12.34 7.29 -9.69
C LYS A 159 -11.12 8.16 -9.94
N THR A 160 -10.45 8.64 -8.90
CA THR A 160 -9.22 9.40 -9.04
C THR A 160 -8.19 8.60 -9.85
N HIS A 161 -7.76 9.22 -10.95
CA HIS A 161 -6.82 8.62 -11.87
C HIS A 161 -5.45 8.49 -11.20
N ASP A 162 -4.78 7.35 -11.36
CA ASP A 162 -3.51 6.97 -10.71
C ASP A 162 -2.41 8.03 -10.92
N SER A 163 -2.34 8.54 -12.14
CA SER A 163 -1.46 9.64 -12.52
C SER A 163 -1.68 10.98 -11.79
N THR A 164 -2.75 11.19 -11.02
CA THR A 164 -3.08 12.51 -10.46
C THR A 164 -2.14 12.91 -9.33
N LEU A 165 -1.75 11.94 -8.49
CA LEU A 165 -0.96 12.20 -7.28
C LEU A 165 0.55 12.24 -7.54
N PHE A 166 1.00 11.62 -8.64
CA PHE A 166 2.42 11.62 -8.99
C PHE A 166 2.88 13.01 -9.47
N LYS A 167 3.50 13.76 -8.56
CA LYS A 167 4.08 15.10 -8.78
C LYS A 167 5.53 14.99 -9.24
N THR A 168 5.81 15.48 -10.45
CA THR A 168 7.18 15.61 -10.97
C THR A 168 7.88 16.84 -10.39
N GLY A 169 9.13 16.72 -9.99
CA GLY A 169 9.95 17.84 -9.52
C GLY A 169 11.42 17.43 -9.35
N SER A 170 12.21 18.30 -8.72
CA SER A 170 13.66 18.13 -8.57
C SER A 170 14.09 16.88 -7.79
N TRP A 171 13.18 16.30 -7.00
CA TRP A 171 13.43 15.04 -6.30
C TRP A 171 13.71 13.87 -7.26
N LEU A 172 13.34 13.98 -8.53
CA LEU A 172 13.59 12.97 -9.57
C LEU A 172 15.03 12.90 -10.05
N GLN A 173 15.87 13.89 -9.73
CA GLN A 173 17.24 13.97 -10.24
C GLN A 173 18.03 12.70 -9.91
N GLY A 174 18.54 12.03 -10.95
CA GLY A 174 19.32 10.79 -10.83
C GLY A 174 18.50 9.56 -10.42
N ARG A 175 17.18 9.67 -10.22
CA ARG A 175 16.30 8.55 -9.87
C ARG A 175 15.69 7.91 -11.12
N LEU A 176 15.51 6.59 -11.11
CA LEU A 176 14.71 5.88 -12.09
C LEU A 176 13.28 5.72 -11.57
N VAL A 177 12.26 6.01 -12.37
CA VAL A 177 10.86 5.73 -12.03
C VAL A 177 10.26 4.66 -12.93
N LEU A 178 9.79 3.58 -12.32
CA LEU A 178 9.08 2.49 -12.97
C LEU A 178 7.57 2.74 -12.89
N PHE A 179 6.92 2.82 -14.04
CA PHE A 179 5.49 3.12 -14.14
C PHE A 179 4.70 2.00 -14.80
N ASP A 180 3.54 1.66 -14.22
CA ASP A 180 2.50 0.97 -14.97
C ASP A 180 1.86 1.88 -16.05
N ARG A 181 1.15 1.26 -17.01
CA ARG A 181 0.29 1.91 -18.00
C ARG A 181 -0.66 2.93 -17.34
N ALA A 182 -1.16 2.70 -16.13
CA ALA A 182 -2.00 3.67 -15.42
C ALA A 182 -1.32 5.05 -15.24
N TYR A 183 0.02 5.12 -15.25
CA TYR A 183 0.79 6.36 -15.14
C TYR A 183 1.33 6.89 -16.48
N PHE A 184 0.97 6.27 -17.61
CA PHE A 184 1.48 6.67 -18.92
C PHE A 184 0.96 8.06 -19.35
N LYS A 185 1.87 9.05 -19.45
CA LYS A 185 1.64 10.38 -20.01
C LYS A 185 2.95 10.93 -20.60
N TYR A 186 2.99 11.22 -21.90
CA TYR A 186 4.19 11.79 -22.54
C TYR A 186 4.71 13.07 -21.87
N ARG A 187 3.81 13.97 -21.44
CA ARG A 187 4.22 15.17 -20.69
C ARG A 187 4.97 14.83 -19.39
N ARG A 188 4.58 13.77 -18.68
CA ARG A 188 5.27 13.33 -17.46
C ARG A 188 6.67 12.85 -17.79
N PHE A 189 6.79 12.01 -18.81
CA PHE A 189 8.08 11.51 -19.29
C PHE A 189 9.01 12.66 -19.69
N ALA A 190 8.47 13.67 -20.37
CA ALA A 190 9.21 14.89 -20.68
C ALA A 190 9.69 15.64 -19.43
N LEU A 191 8.81 15.82 -18.44
CA LEU A 191 9.14 16.49 -17.17
C LEU A 191 10.16 15.72 -16.34
N ILE A 192 10.14 14.38 -16.35
CA ILE A 192 11.13 13.56 -15.65
C ILE A 192 12.52 13.80 -16.24
N ASP A 193 12.61 13.73 -17.56
CA ASP A 193 13.86 13.98 -18.29
C ASP A 193 14.34 15.44 -18.13
N GLU A 194 13.43 16.42 -18.06
CA GLU A 194 13.76 17.83 -17.74
C GLU A 194 14.27 18.04 -16.31
N ASN A 195 14.01 17.11 -15.39
CA ASN A 195 14.52 17.13 -14.01
C ASN A 195 15.73 16.19 -13.83
N ASP A 196 16.42 15.83 -14.92
CA ASP A 196 17.56 14.90 -14.92
C ASP A 196 17.24 13.54 -14.28
N GLY A 197 15.99 13.09 -14.40
CA GLY A 197 15.53 11.79 -13.95
C GLY A 197 15.34 10.80 -15.09
N TYR A 198 15.17 9.52 -14.75
CA TYR A 198 14.96 8.44 -15.69
C TYR A 198 13.59 7.79 -15.49
N PHE A 199 13.05 7.17 -16.53
CA PHE A 199 11.82 6.39 -16.39
C PHE A 199 11.80 5.16 -17.29
N VAL A 200 11.07 4.13 -16.87
CA VAL A 200 10.62 3.03 -17.75
C VAL A 200 9.13 2.84 -17.54
N SER A 201 8.37 2.78 -18.64
CA SER A 201 6.93 2.51 -18.60
C SER A 201 6.52 1.57 -19.71
N ARG A 202 5.47 0.77 -19.50
CA ARG A 202 4.85 0.01 -20.58
C ARG A 202 4.22 0.95 -21.60
N LEU A 203 4.51 0.73 -22.88
CA LEU A 203 3.79 1.43 -23.94
C LEU A 203 2.32 0.99 -23.93
N LYS A 204 1.40 1.96 -23.96
CA LYS A 204 -0.03 1.69 -24.10
C LYS A 204 -0.37 1.27 -25.52
N GLU A 205 -1.33 0.37 -25.67
CA GLU A 205 -1.86 -0.05 -26.99
C GLU A 205 -2.46 1.12 -27.78
N ASN A 206 -3.10 2.07 -27.09
CA ASN A 206 -3.64 3.27 -27.74
C ASN A 206 -2.61 4.40 -27.95
N ALA A 207 -1.34 4.17 -27.58
CA ALA A 207 -0.24 5.11 -27.79
C ALA A 207 0.61 4.61 -28.96
N ASN A 208 0.44 5.22 -30.13
CA ASN A 208 1.09 4.80 -31.38
C ASN A 208 2.03 5.88 -31.94
N PRO A 209 3.17 6.17 -31.27
CA PRO A 209 4.10 7.19 -31.74
C PRO A 209 4.81 6.77 -33.03
N VAL A 210 5.27 7.77 -33.80
CA VAL A 210 5.96 7.56 -35.08
C VAL A 210 7.42 7.22 -34.81
N ILE A 211 7.91 6.17 -35.45
CA ILE A 211 9.32 5.77 -35.40
C ILE A 211 10.15 6.76 -36.21
N THR A 212 11.13 7.38 -35.58
CA THR A 212 12.05 8.33 -36.25
C THR A 212 13.33 7.65 -36.68
N VAL A 213 13.85 6.71 -35.88
CA VAL A 213 15.16 6.07 -36.11
C VAL A 213 15.13 4.63 -35.61
N GLU A 214 15.70 3.69 -36.37
CA GLU A 214 16.05 2.35 -35.86
C GLU A 214 17.40 2.39 -35.14
N LEU A 215 17.43 2.03 -33.86
CA LEU A 215 18.64 2.11 -33.03
C LEU A 215 19.52 0.85 -33.11
N ARG A 216 19.03 -0.20 -33.77
CA ARG A 216 19.73 -1.48 -33.97
C ARG A 216 19.62 -1.98 -35.40
N GLU A 217 20.75 -2.40 -35.97
CA GLU A 217 20.80 -3.06 -37.27
C GLU A 217 20.40 -4.54 -37.16
N TRP A 218 19.60 -5.01 -38.11
CA TRP A 218 19.13 -6.39 -38.17
C TRP A 218 19.59 -7.07 -39.45
N ARG A 219 20.14 -8.28 -39.33
CA ARG A 219 20.58 -9.09 -40.48
C ARG A 219 19.37 -9.76 -41.14
N GLY A 220 19.31 -9.76 -42.48
CA GLY A 220 18.27 -10.45 -43.27
C GLY A 220 17.36 -9.50 -44.05
N ARG A 221 16.17 -9.95 -44.44
CA ARG A 221 15.13 -9.12 -45.09
C ARG A 221 14.37 -8.29 -44.03
N ALA A 222 15.09 -7.44 -43.31
CA ALA A 222 14.47 -6.55 -42.33
C ALA A 222 13.59 -5.50 -43.01
N ILE A 223 12.38 -5.31 -42.49
CA ILE A 223 11.46 -4.25 -42.92
C ILE A 223 11.93 -2.93 -42.30
N PRO A 224 12.15 -1.85 -43.08
CA PRO A 224 12.41 -0.53 -42.53
C PRO A 224 11.22 -0.04 -41.69
N LEU A 225 11.51 0.46 -40.49
CA LEU A 225 10.52 0.91 -39.52
C LEU A 225 10.36 2.44 -39.50
N GLU A 226 11.37 3.19 -39.93
CA GLU A 226 11.32 4.66 -39.93
C GLU A 226 10.10 5.21 -40.69
N GLY A 227 9.43 6.19 -40.08
CA GLY A 227 8.21 6.82 -40.58
C GLY A 227 6.92 6.04 -40.34
N LYS A 228 6.99 4.81 -39.81
CA LYS A 228 5.81 4.01 -39.44
C LYS A 228 5.44 4.21 -37.98
N GLN A 229 4.19 3.89 -37.62
CA GLN A 229 3.79 3.87 -36.21
C GLN A 229 4.08 2.48 -35.62
N ILE A 230 4.50 2.44 -34.37
CA ILE A 230 5.03 1.22 -33.73
C ILE A 230 4.03 0.05 -33.67
N HIS A 231 2.78 0.31 -33.31
CA HIS A 231 1.74 -0.73 -33.26
C HIS A 231 1.25 -1.15 -34.64
N ASP A 232 1.52 -0.37 -35.69
CA ASP A 232 1.15 -0.73 -37.06
C ASP A 232 2.11 -1.78 -37.66
N VAL A 233 3.24 -2.02 -37.01
CA VAL A 233 4.32 -2.87 -37.54
C VAL A 233 4.74 -3.98 -36.60
N VAL A 234 4.41 -3.89 -35.30
CA VAL A 234 4.90 -4.83 -34.28
C VAL A 234 4.50 -6.28 -34.56
N ASP A 235 3.26 -6.50 -35.00
CA ASP A 235 2.71 -7.83 -35.31
C ASP A 235 3.37 -8.48 -36.54
N ASP A 236 3.94 -7.68 -37.44
CA ASP A 236 4.63 -8.15 -38.65
C ASP A 236 6.11 -8.50 -38.37
N LEU A 237 6.60 -8.27 -37.15
CA LEU A 237 7.99 -8.49 -36.78
C LEU A 237 8.22 -9.87 -36.15
N SER A 238 9.38 -10.45 -36.46
CA SER A 238 9.89 -11.75 -35.96
C SER A 238 11.27 -11.63 -35.32
N ARG A 239 11.58 -10.46 -34.78
CA ARG A 239 12.89 -10.12 -34.18
C ARG A 239 12.89 -10.42 -32.68
N GLN A 240 14.03 -10.78 -32.10
CA GLN A 240 14.12 -10.95 -30.64
C GLN A 240 13.86 -9.65 -29.88
N TYR A 241 14.29 -8.51 -30.46
CA TYR A 241 14.12 -7.19 -29.87
C TYR A 241 13.64 -6.17 -30.91
N ILE A 242 13.00 -5.12 -30.43
CA ILE A 242 12.78 -3.87 -31.15
C ILE A 242 13.52 -2.80 -30.35
N ASP A 243 14.27 -1.92 -31.01
CA ASP A 243 14.96 -0.82 -30.33
C ASP A 243 14.98 0.38 -31.28
N VAL A 244 14.14 1.37 -30.99
CA VAL A 244 13.84 2.48 -31.88
C VAL A 244 13.71 3.78 -31.10
N GLU A 245 13.98 4.90 -31.77
CA GLU A 245 13.56 6.22 -31.32
C GLU A 245 12.19 6.53 -31.90
N VAL A 246 11.30 7.06 -31.08
CA VAL A 246 9.96 7.49 -31.49
C VAL A 246 9.75 8.95 -31.12
N GLU A 247 8.95 9.63 -31.91
CA GLU A 247 8.52 11.00 -31.64
C GLU A 247 7.08 11.02 -31.13
N ALA A 248 6.87 11.69 -30.00
CA ALA A 248 5.57 11.83 -29.38
C ALA A 248 5.21 13.30 -29.17
N GLU A 249 4.00 13.66 -29.62
CA GLU A 249 3.41 14.98 -29.42
C GLU A 249 2.50 14.98 -28.18
N PHE A 250 2.57 16.04 -27.38
CA PHE A 250 1.71 16.21 -26.21
C PHE A 250 1.42 17.68 -25.91
N LYS A 251 0.32 17.92 -25.19
CA LYS A 251 -0.08 19.27 -24.80
C LYS A 251 0.74 19.76 -23.61
N ARG A 252 1.32 20.96 -23.70
CA ARG A 252 1.92 21.66 -22.54
C ARG A 252 0.86 22.07 -21.51
N GLY A 253 1.34 22.48 -20.34
CA GLY A 253 0.53 23.16 -19.34
C GLY A 253 -0.04 24.47 -19.91
N GLN A 254 -1.16 24.93 -19.36
CA GLN A 254 -1.77 26.18 -19.80
C GLN A 254 -0.90 27.35 -19.36
N TYR A 255 -0.47 28.18 -20.32
CA TYR A 255 0.24 29.44 -20.06
C TYR A 255 -0.58 30.57 -20.68
N GLU A 256 -0.93 31.57 -19.88
CA GLU A 256 -1.74 32.73 -20.31
C GLU A 256 -3.02 32.34 -21.09
N GLY A 257 -3.71 31.29 -20.63
CA GLY A 257 -4.94 30.81 -21.26
C GLY A 257 -4.76 29.97 -22.54
N THR A 258 -3.55 29.92 -23.12
CA THR A 258 -3.25 29.17 -24.35
C THR A 258 -2.58 27.82 -24.02
N ARG A 259 -2.87 26.80 -24.83
CA ARG A 259 -2.31 25.45 -24.68
C ARG A 259 -1.53 25.09 -25.94
N SER A 260 -0.21 25.13 -25.88
CA SER A 260 0.66 24.73 -26.99
C SER A 260 0.90 23.22 -27.02
N LEU A 261 1.24 22.72 -28.20
CA LEU A 261 1.77 21.37 -28.40
C LEU A 261 3.29 21.41 -28.22
N ASP A 262 3.82 20.30 -27.74
CA ASP A 262 5.25 20.04 -27.63
C ASP A 262 5.54 18.66 -28.19
N THR A 263 6.77 18.47 -28.62
CA THR A 263 7.22 17.23 -29.23
C THR A 263 8.51 16.80 -28.56
N LYS A 264 8.57 15.53 -28.15
CA LYS A 264 9.76 14.95 -27.56
C LYS A 264 10.01 13.57 -28.13
N ARG A 265 11.29 13.23 -28.22
CA ARG A 265 11.71 11.90 -28.64
C ARG A 265 11.94 11.02 -27.43
N PHE A 266 11.55 9.77 -27.55
CA PHE A 266 11.73 8.75 -26.54
C PHE A 266 12.28 7.50 -27.20
N ARG A 267 12.92 6.65 -26.41
CA ARG A 267 13.32 5.32 -26.85
C ARG A 267 12.16 4.37 -26.59
N VAL A 268 11.83 3.54 -27.57
CA VAL A 268 10.92 2.41 -27.43
C VAL A 268 11.67 1.12 -27.65
N VAL A 269 11.54 0.22 -26.70
CA VAL A 269 12.16 -1.10 -26.73
C VAL A 269 11.07 -2.16 -26.66
N GLY A 270 11.10 -3.10 -27.60
CA GLY A 270 10.28 -4.31 -27.55
C GLY A 270 11.12 -5.52 -27.19
N VAL A 271 10.66 -6.32 -26.25
CA VAL A 271 11.25 -7.64 -25.93
C VAL A 271 10.23 -8.71 -26.34
N ARG A 272 10.64 -9.66 -27.17
CA ARG A 272 9.76 -10.76 -27.60
C ARG A 272 9.40 -11.62 -26.38
N ASP A 273 8.12 -11.86 -26.20
CA ASP A 273 7.60 -12.92 -25.34
C ASP A 273 7.37 -14.15 -26.22
N GLU A 274 8.20 -15.18 -26.04
CA GLU A 274 8.15 -16.40 -26.85
C GLU A 274 6.90 -17.24 -26.58
N ASP A 275 6.32 -17.13 -25.37
CA ASP A 275 5.15 -17.90 -24.97
C ASP A 275 3.85 -17.28 -25.49
N ALA A 276 3.78 -15.94 -25.51
CA ALA A 276 2.62 -15.19 -26.00
C ALA A 276 2.66 -14.88 -27.52
N ASP A 277 3.79 -15.14 -28.19
CA ASP A 277 4.06 -14.71 -29.57
C ASP A 277 3.82 -13.21 -29.80
N ASP A 278 4.14 -12.39 -28.80
CA ASP A 278 3.89 -10.93 -28.77
C ASP A 278 5.14 -10.17 -28.27
N TYR A 279 5.13 -8.84 -28.35
CA TYR A 279 6.17 -7.98 -27.80
C TYR A 279 5.74 -7.29 -26.51
N HIS A 280 6.64 -7.35 -25.55
CA HIS A 280 6.64 -6.47 -24.41
C HIS A 280 7.27 -5.11 -24.77
N LEU A 281 6.43 -4.14 -25.11
CA LEU A 281 6.85 -2.77 -25.47
C LEU A 281 7.02 -1.87 -24.23
N TYR A 282 8.21 -1.29 -24.11
CA TYR A 282 8.60 -0.32 -23.08
C TYR A 282 8.96 1.02 -23.74
N ILE A 283 8.63 2.13 -23.08
CA ILE A 283 9.07 3.48 -23.43
C ILE A 283 9.96 4.03 -22.31
N THR A 284 11.04 4.71 -22.69
CA THR A 284 12.06 5.20 -21.74
C THR A 284 12.87 6.37 -22.30
N ASN A 285 13.59 7.08 -21.43
CA ASN A 285 14.70 7.97 -21.78
C ASN A 285 16.08 7.36 -21.46
N LEU A 286 16.15 6.08 -21.08
CA LEU A 286 17.43 5.42 -20.77
C LEU A 286 18.35 5.32 -22.00
N PRO A 287 19.62 5.72 -21.88
CA PRO A 287 20.59 5.71 -22.97
C PRO A 287 20.86 4.29 -23.49
N ARG A 288 20.90 4.14 -24.81
CA ARG A 288 21.07 2.83 -25.48
C ARG A 288 22.47 2.23 -25.35
N ASP A 289 23.47 3.07 -25.18
CA ASP A 289 24.87 2.71 -24.99
C ASP A 289 25.15 2.14 -23.60
N GLU A 290 24.22 2.38 -22.68
CA GLU A 290 24.29 1.99 -21.28
C GLU A 290 23.28 0.92 -20.89
N PHE A 291 22.10 0.89 -21.51
CA PHE A 291 21.00 -0.02 -21.19
C PHE A 291 20.52 -0.76 -22.44
N PHE A 292 20.77 -2.06 -22.49
CA PHE A 292 20.31 -2.95 -23.55
C PHE A 292 18.84 -3.36 -23.34
N PRO A 293 18.14 -3.84 -24.39
CA PRO A 293 16.75 -4.26 -24.26
C PRO A 293 16.44 -5.23 -23.12
N GLU A 294 17.37 -6.14 -22.82
CA GLU A 294 17.28 -7.12 -21.74
C GLU A 294 17.31 -6.46 -20.35
N ASP A 295 18.12 -5.41 -20.22
CA ASP A 295 18.24 -4.63 -18.97
C ASP A 295 16.92 -3.94 -18.67
N LEU A 296 16.24 -3.37 -19.68
CA LEU A 296 14.95 -2.70 -19.47
C LEU A 296 13.86 -3.67 -19.00
N ALA A 297 13.80 -4.87 -19.58
CA ALA A 297 12.87 -5.89 -19.10
C ALA A 297 13.21 -6.33 -17.67
N THR A 298 14.50 -6.42 -17.34
CA THR A 298 14.95 -6.76 -15.99
C THR A 298 14.60 -5.68 -14.97
N LEU A 299 14.94 -4.41 -15.25
CA LEU A 299 14.55 -3.28 -14.42
C LEU A 299 13.04 -3.20 -14.24
N TYR A 300 12.26 -3.46 -15.30
CA TYR A 300 10.81 -3.39 -15.20
C TYR A 300 10.20 -4.53 -14.35
N ARG A 301 10.91 -5.65 -14.16
CA ARG A 301 10.46 -6.73 -13.26
C ARG A 301 10.43 -6.30 -11.80
N CYS A 302 11.26 -5.34 -11.38
CA CYS A 302 11.21 -4.78 -10.02
C CYS A 302 9.82 -4.21 -9.68
N ARG A 303 9.03 -3.78 -10.68
CA ARG A 303 7.64 -3.33 -10.45
C ARG A 303 6.75 -4.40 -9.78
N TRP A 304 7.05 -5.69 -9.98
CA TRP A 304 6.30 -6.79 -9.34
C TRP A 304 6.43 -6.80 -7.80
N GLU A 305 7.42 -6.11 -7.24
CA GLU A 305 7.59 -5.94 -5.78
C GLU A 305 6.36 -5.27 -5.17
N VAL A 306 5.96 -4.10 -5.70
CA VAL A 306 4.80 -3.37 -5.19
C VAL A 306 3.49 -4.15 -5.39
N GLU A 307 3.37 -4.91 -6.49
CA GLU A 307 2.23 -5.82 -6.68
C GLU A 307 2.22 -6.94 -5.62
N THR A 308 3.38 -7.46 -5.24
CA THR A 308 3.52 -8.45 -4.18
C THR A 308 3.20 -7.85 -2.81
N LEU A 309 3.67 -6.63 -2.52
CA LEU A 309 3.32 -5.91 -1.31
C LEU A 309 1.81 -5.67 -1.21
N PHE A 310 1.15 -5.24 -2.29
CA PHE A 310 -0.31 -5.09 -2.32
C PHE A 310 -1.04 -6.42 -2.13
N ARG A 311 -0.52 -7.50 -2.73
CA ARG A 311 -1.06 -8.84 -2.54
C ARG A 311 -0.91 -9.30 -1.09
N GLU A 312 0.20 -8.99 -0.42
CA GLU A 312 0.38 -9.26 1.01
C GLU A 312 -0.60 -8.43 1.85
N LEU A 313 -0.72 -7.13 1.60
CA LEU A 313 -1.67 -6.24 2.27
C LEU A 313 -3.11 -6.74 2.14
N LYS A 314 -3.51 -7.24 0.97
CA LYS A 314 -4.84 -7.83 0.78
C LYS A 314 -4.97 -9.22 1.38
N THR A 315 -4.02 -10.11 1.16
CA THR A 315 -4.17 -11.52 1.55
C THR A 315 -3.90 -11.75 3.03
N GLN A 316 -2.85 -11.12 3.57
CA GLN A 316 -2.43 -11.32 4.96
C GLN A 316 -3.07 -10.30 5.88
N TYR A 317 -3.27 -9.07 5.41
CA TYR A 317 -3.85 -7.99 6.21
C TYR A 317 -5.31 -7.66 5.82
N GLU A 318 -5.94 -8.35 4.85
CA GLU A 318 -7.36 -8.16 4.47
C GLU A 318 -7.75 -6.69 4.22
N LEU A 319 -6.82 -5.93 3.62
CA LEU A 319 -7.02 -4.51 3.34
C LEU A 319 -8.16 -4.20 2.37
N ASP A 320 -8.80 -5.21 1.78
CA ASP A 320 -9.94 -5.10 0.88
C ASP A 320 -11.27 -5.58 1.49
N GLU A 321 -11.30 -5.90 2.79
CA GLU A 321 -12.50 -6.33 3.52
C GLU A 321 -12.81 -5.42 4.72
N PHE A 322 -13.54 -4.32 4.48
CA PHE A 322 -14.00 -3.42 5.55
C PHE A 322 -15.48 -3.62 5.88
N ASP A 323 -15.78 -4.18 7.06
CA ASP A 323 -17.15 -4.34 7.57
C ASP A 323 -17.58 -3.09 8.37
N THR A 324 -17.60 -1.93 7.71
CA THR A 324 -18.06 -0.66 8.30
C THR A 324 -18.58 0.29 7.23
N SER A 325 -19.56 1.10 7.61
CA SER A 325 -20.06 2.24 6.82
C SER A 325 -19.60 3.59 7.35
N ASP A 326 -18.67 3.60 8.32
CA ASP A 326 -18.10 4.82 8.90
C ASP A 326 -16.74 5.12 8.24
N PRO A 327 -16.58 6.29 7.60
CA PRO A 327 -15.38 6.64 6.85
C PRO A 327 -14.14 6.82 7.73
N ASP A 328 -14.30 7.27 8.97
CA ASP A 328 -13.18 7.46 9.90
C ASP A 328 -12.69 6.11 10.41
N VAL A 329 -13.62 5.17 10.64
CA VAL A 329 -13.28 3.78 10.96
C VAL A 329 -12.52 3.12 9.81
N VAL A 330 -12.90 3.34 8.55
CA VAL A 330 -12.15 2.83 7.39
C VAL A 330 -10.70 3.34 7.42
N LYS A 331 -10.49 4.65 7.63
CA LYS A 331 -9.15 5.25 7.71
C LYS A 331 -8.34 4.66 8.87
N ILE A 332 -8.95 4.51 10.06
CA ILE A 332 -8.31 3.89 11.23
C ILE A 332 -7.85 2.46 10.92
N LEU A 333 -8.72 1.65 10.30
CA LEU A 333 -8.39 0.26 9.96
C LEU A 333 -7.31 0.18 8.89
N LEU A 334 -7.35 1.07 7.89
CA LEU A 334 -6.31 1.20 6.87
C LEU A 334 -4.94 1.50 7.50
N TYR A 335 -4.85 2.51 8.36
CA TYR A 335 -3.59 2.86 9.01
C TYR A 335 -3.13 1.80 10.00
N ALA A 336 -4.05 1.13 10.72
CA ALA A 336 -3.72 0.00 11.56
C ALA A 336 -3.10 -1.16 10.76
N ALA A 337 -3.59 -1.42 9.54
CA ALA A 337 -3.01 -2.42 8.65
C ALA A 337 -1.59 -2.06 8.21
N LEU A 338 -1.37 -0.80 7.84
CA LEU A 338 -0.05 -0.31 7.42
C LEU A 338 0.95 -0.33 8.59
N LEU A 339 0.53 0.08 9.79
CA LEU A 339 1.34 -0.06 11.01
C LEU A 339 1.65 -1.52 11.32
N SER A 340 0.70 -2.44 11.08
CA SER A 340 0.94 -3.88 11.22
C SER A 340 1.98 -4.41 10.25
N LEU A 341 1.97 -3.94 9.01
CA LEU A 341 3.00 -4.25 8.02
C LEU A 341 4.37 -3.72 8.50
N LEU A 342 4.46 -2.46 8.92
CA LEU A 342 5.72 -1.87 9.39
C LEU A 342 6.29 -2.61 10.60
N VAL A 343 5.45 -2.91 11.59
CA VAL A 343 5.85 -3.70 12.77
C VAL A 343 6.25 -5.13 12.39
N SER A 344 5.56 -5.73 11.42
CA SER A 344 5.92 -7.04 10.88
C SER A 344 7.31 -6.99 10.23
N ARG A 345 7.63 -5.95 9.47
CA ARG A 345 8.94 -5.79 8.82
C ARG A 345 10.07 -5.48 9.80
N GLU A 346 9.83 -4.64 10.79
CA GLU A 346 10.80 -4.38 11.86
C GLU A 346 11.16 -5.65 12.65
N LEU A 347 10.20 -6.56 12.83
CA LEU A 347 10.47 -7.86 13.44
C LEU A 347 11.13 -8.85 12.47
N LEU A 348 10.84 -8.76 11.16
CA LEU A 348 11.53 -9.56 10.15
C LEU A 348 13.01 -9.23 10.10
N ASP A 349 13.34 -7.93 10.11
CA ASP A 349 14.72 -7.45 10.15
C ASP A 349 15.45 -8.01 11.37
N LEU A 350 14.86 -7.89 12.57
CA LEU A 350 15.40 -8.51 13.79
C LEU A 350 15.57 -10.02 13.67
N VAL A 351 14.63 -10.75 13.06
CA VAL A 351 14.76 -12.21 12.87
C VAL A 351 15.88 -12.54 11.90
N THR A 352 16.05 -11.73 10.86
CA THR A 352 17.09 -11.90 9.84
C THR A 352 18.47 -11.64 10.43
N GLU A 353 18.63 -10.60 11.26
CA GLU A 353 19.88 -10.31 12.01
C GLU A 353 20.33 -11.46 12.93
N GLN A 354 19.38 -12.29 13.39
CA GLN A 354 19.65 -13.40 14.32
C GLN A 354 19.72 -14.77 13.62
N ALA A 355 19.31 -14.84 12.36
CA ALA A 355 19.32 -16.07 11.57
C ALA A 355 20.68 -16.28 10.90
N ASP A 356 20.95 -17.52 10.48
CA ASP A 356 22.08 -17.78 9.60
C ASP A 356 21.84 -17.15 8.21
N ASP A 357 22.88 -16.59 7.60
CA ASP A 357 22.83 -15.87 6.30
C ASP A 357 22.25 -16.73 5.14
N GLU A 358 22.22 -18.05 5.28
CA GLU A 358 21.66 -18.97 4.28
C GLU A 358 20.13 -19.10 4.36
N ILE A 359 19.49 -18.60 5.43
CA ILE A 359 18.05 -18.71 5.65
C ILE A 359 17.33 -17.53 5.01
N VAL A 360 16.44 -17.83 4.07
CA VAL A 360 15.59 -16.85 3.41
C VAL A 360 14.20 -16.86 4.05
N PHE A 361 13.65 -15.68 4.32
CA PHE A 361 12.31 -15.49 4.86
C PHE A 361 11.40 -14.82 3.81
N PRO A 362 10.66 -15.58 2.99
CA PRO A 362 9.73 -14.98 2.03
C PRO A 362 8.69 -14.10 2.75
N PRO A 363 8.43 -12.87 2.27
CA PRO A 363 7.57 -11.90 2.97
C PRO A 363 6.19 -12.45 3.37
N GLU A 364 5.50 -13.14 2.48
CA GLU A 364 4.18 -13.71 2.79
C GLU A 364 4.21 -14.84 3.83
N ARG A 365 5.28 -15.66 3.83
CA ARG A 365 5.45 -16.72 4.84
C ARG A 365 5.78 -16.12 6.19
N TRP A 366 6.61 -15.08 6.20
CA TRP A 366 6.89 -14.30 7.40
C TRP A 366 5.62 -13.67 7.94
N ALA A 367 4.85 -12.97 7.11
CA ALA A 367 3.59 -12.34 7.52
C ALA A 367 2.62 -13.34 8.15
N ALA A 368 2.45 -14.52 7.56
CA ALA A 368 1.63 -15.59 8.15
C ALA A 368 2.16 -16.03 9.54
N THR A 369 3.48 -16.13 9.70
CA THR A 369 4.14 -16.48 10.97
C THR A 369 3.92 -15.39 12.02
N PHE A 370 4.16 -14.13 11.67
CA PHE A 370 3.92 -12.96 12.52
C PHE A 370 2.48 -12.93 13.03
N ARG A 371 1.50 -13.10 12.13
CA ARG A 371 0.07 -13.12 12.48
C ARG A 371 -0.26 -14.20 13.50
N SER A 372 0.27 -15.42 13.31
CA SER A 372 0.01 -16.54 14.22
C SER A 372 0.55 -16.33 15.64
N HIS A 373 1.53 -15.41 15.80
CA HIS A 373 2.13 -15.07 17.09
C HIS A 373 1.72 -13.68 17.60
N ALA A 374 0.90 -12.92 16.88
CA ALA A 374 0.60 -11.52 17.18
C ALA A 374 0.08 -11.30 18.62
N GLN A 375 -0.82 -12.16 19.10
CA GLN A 375 -1.36 -12.08 20.47
C GLN A 375 -0.32 -12.41 21.55
N LEU A 376 0.58 -13.35 21.28
CA LEU A 376 1.71 -13.67 22.16
C LEU A 376 2.68 -12.49 22.24
N ILE A 377 3.02 -11.90 21.09
CA ILE A 377 3.91 -10.74 21.03
C ILE A 377 3.29 -9.55 21.78
N LEU A 378 1.99 -9.30 21.59
CA LEU A 378 1.27 -8.25 22.33
C LEU A 378 1.32 -8.46 23.85
N HIS A 379 1.11 -9.71 24.30
CA HIS A 379 1.18 -10.04 25.71
C HIS A 379 2.57 -9.77 26.31
N GLU A 380 3.63 -10.27 25.66
CA GLU A 380 5.02 -10.06 26.06
C GLU A 380 5.42 -8.57 26.02
N LEU A 381 4.91 -7.81 25.05
CA LEU A 381 5.11 -6.37 24.96
C LEU A 381 4.41 -5.63 26.11
N GLY A 382 3.20 -6.06 26.47
CA GLY A 382 2.47 -5.54 27.61
C GLY A 382 3.24 -5.72 28.92
N GLU A 383 3.77 -6.92 29.17
CA GLU A 383 4.61 -7.20 30.34
C GLU A 383 5.90 -6.37 30.33
N TYR A 384 6.55 -6.24 29.17
CA TYR A 384 7.76 -5.44 29.02
C TYR A 384 7.53 -3.95 29.33
N LEU A 385 6.37 -3.41 28.95
CA LEU A 385 5.96 -2.03 29.22
C LEU A 385 5.41 -1.83 30.65
N GLY A 386 5.24 -2.92 31.41
CA GLY A 386 4.79 -2.88 32.80
C GLY A 386 3.28 -2.80 33.00
N TYR A 387 2.49 -3.07 31.96
CA TYR A 387 1.03 -3.10 32.07
C TYR A 387 0.56 -4.36 32.79
N SER A 388 -0.46 -4.21 33.63
CA SER A 388 -1.02 -5.22 34.51
C SER A 388 -2.53 -5.31 34.31
N PRO A 389 -3.00 -6.03 33.26
CA PRO A 389 -4.41 -6.11 32.95
C PRO A 389 -5.22 -6.81 34.05
N PRO A 390 -6.52 -6.51 34.19
CA PRO A 390 -7.37 -7.18 35.18
C PRO A 390 -7.37 -8.70 35.04
N PRO A 391 -7.64 -9.45 36.13
CA PRO A 391 -7.67 -10.90 36.12
C PRO A 391 -8.50 -11.45 34.97
N LEU A 392 -8.01 -12.51 34.31
CA LEU A 392 -8.66 -13.09 33.12
C LEU A 392 -10.15 -13.40 33.36
N LEU A 393 -10.50 -13.90 34.55
CA LEU A 393 -11.89 -14.21 34.89
C LEU A 393 -12.79 -12.96 34.86
N GLU A 394 -12.30 -11.82 35.37
CA GLU A 394 -13.06 -10.56 35.37
C GLU A 394 -13.28 -10.07 33.93
N ARG A 395 -12.22 -10.09 33.11
CA ARG A 395 -12.30 -9.73 31.69
C ARG A 395 -13.28 -10.61 30.91
N LEU A 396 -13.23 -11.93 31.13
CA LEU A 396 -14.16 -12.88 30.50
C LEU A 396 -15.61 -12.60 30.92
N ILE A 397 -15.85 -12.27 32.19
CA ILE A 397 -17.17 -11.91 32.68
C ILE A 397 -17.66 -10.62 32.01
N GLU A 398 -16.82 -9.59 31.93
CA GLU A 398 -17.17 -8.31 31.29
C GLU A 398 -17.43 -8.46 29.79
N ASP A 399 -16.59 -9.22 29.06
CA ASP A 399 -16.72 -9.39 27.62
C ASP A 399 -17.89 -10.29 27.22
N ALA A 400 -18.23 -11.30 28.04
CA ALA A 400 -19.37 -12.19 27.79
C ALA A 400 -20.72 -11.56 28.19
N GLN A 401 -20.71 -10.44 28.91
CA GLN A 401 -21.94 -9.77 29.31
C GLN A 401 -22.70 -9.19 28.12
N LYS A 402 -24.02 -9.28 28.21
CA LYS A 402 -24.94 -8.77 27.21
C LYS A 402 -24.89 -7.24 27.16
N ILE A 403 -24.45 -6.70 26.02
CA ILE A 403 -24.29 -5.25 25.77
C ILE A 403 -25.58 -4.45 26.05
N HIS A 404 -26.74 -5.03 25.73
CA HIS A 404 -28.05 -4.46 26.06
C HIS A 404 -28.84 -5.41 26.96
N GLN A 405 -28.72 -5.22 28.27
CA GLN A 405 -29.44 -6.04 29.27
C GLN A 405 -30.97 -6.08 29.03
N GLN A 406 -31.54 -5.04 28.44
CA GLN A 406 -32.98 -4.92 28.17
C GLN A 406 -33.48 -5.59 26.88
N ARG A 407 -32.61 -6.02 25.97
CA ARG A 407 -33.01 -6.56 24.66
C ARG A 407 -33.08 -8.09 24.76
N PRO A 408 -34.24 -8.75 24.84
CA PRO A 408 -34.30 -10.18 25.13
C PRO A 408 -33.52 -10.99 24.08
N ILE A 409 -32.76 -12.00 24.52
CA ILE A 409 -32.13 -12.95 23.58
C ILE A 409 -33.23 -13.83 22.98
N LEU A 410 -33.06 -14.29 21.74
CA LEU A 410 -34.05 -15.10 21.01
C LEU A 410 -34.61 -16.27 21.84
N GLN A 411 -33.79 -16.90 22.69
CA GLN A 411 -34.21 -17.94 23.64
C GLN A 411 -35.10 -17.43 24.79
N GLU A 412 -34.84 -16.24 25.33
CA GLU A 412 -35.72 -15.59 26.33
C GLU A 412 -37.08 -15.22 25.71
N THR A 413 -37.06 -14.72 24.47
CA THR A 413 -38.28 -14.39 23.72
C THR A 413 -39.11 -15.64 23.41
N LEU A 414 -38.45 -16.74 23.03
CA LEU A 414 -39.08 -18.06 22.82
C LEU A 414 -39.68 -18.63 24.11
N ALA A 415 -38.91 -18.62 25.22
CA ALA A 415 -39.39 -19.10 26.51
C ALA A 415 -40.62 -18.34 27.01
N THR A 416 -40.64 -17.02 26.81
CA THR A 416 -41.78 -16.15 27.15
C THR A 416 -42.99 -16.40 26.25
N ALA A 417 -42.78 -16.71 24.96
CA ALA A 417 -43.85 -17.04 24.03
C ALA A 417 -44.48 -18.44 24.26
N THR A 418 -43.71 -19.38 24.83
CA THR A 418 -44.18 -20.75 25.15
C THR A 418 -44.75 -20.93 26.55
N GLN A 419 -44.74 -19.90 27.41
CA GLN A 419 -45.42 -19.99 28.71
C GLN A 419 -46.95 -20.05 28.49
N PRO A 420 -47.66 -21.04 29.07
CA PRO A 420 -49.11 -21.09 28.96
C PRO A 420 -49.71 -19.86 29.60
N ARG A 421 -50.54 -19.11 28.87
CA ARG A 421 -51.37 -18.06 29.45
C ARG A 421 -52.32 -18.71 30.46
N CYS A 422 -52.03 -18.59 31.76
CA CYS A 422 -53.02 -18.85 32.78
C CYS A 422 -54.09 -17.75 32.69
N GLU A 423 -55.19 -18.05 32.00
CA GLU A 423 -56.42 -17.27 32.07
C GLU A 423 -57.00 -17.42 33.49
N SER A 424 -57.32 -16.27 34.11
CA SER A 424 -58.05 -16.18 35.38
C SER A 424 -59.53 -16.00 35.12
#